data_AF-A0A8T6VMD6-F1
#
_entry.id   AF-A0A8T6VMD6-F1
#
_cell.length_a   1.000
_cell.length_b   1.000
_cell.length_c   1.000
_cell.angle_alpha   90.00
_cell.angle_beta   90.00
_cell.angle_gamma   90.00
#
_symmetry.space_group_name_H-M   'P 1'
#
loop_
_entity.id
_entity.type
_entity.pdbx_description
1 polymer ?
#
loop_
_entity_poly.entity_id
_entity_poly.type
_entity_poly.pdbx_seq_one_letter_code
_entity_poly.pdbx_strand_id
1 'polypeptide(L)'
;MTSHSYSDLTIKKLYSKCGNICSFPECTQELITKHEINVSDICHIEGGEEDSPRYNPSLGLKEFNDYKNLVLMCKTHHKIINDNETLYTVEKLREIKQNHESEMESKNYQIPDRLVQKIMNELDSSQTNIHSGMGNQTIIKNGNITQYYGITSIEDAEKLFDVLN
;
A
#
# COMPACT_ATOMS: atom_id res chain seq x y z
N MET A 1 -8.77 -5.71 -20.08
CA MET A 1 -9.04 -4.66 -19.07
C MET A 1 -9.10 -5.35 -17.71
N THR A 2 -7.93 -5.51 -17.09
CA THR A 2 -7.73 -6.26 -15.85
C THR A 2 -8.12 -5.37 -14.66
N SER A 3 -9.36 -5.46 -14.18
CA SER A 3 -9.72 -4.83 -12.90
C SER A 3 -9.06 -5.62 -11.78
N HIS A 4 -8.02 -5.04 -11.20
CA HIS A 4 -7.20 -5.63 -10.14
C HIS A 4 -7.92 -5.52 -8.79
N SER A 5 -9.06 -6.19 -8.62
CA SER A 5 -9.71 -6.25 -7.31
C SER A 5 -9.00 -7.30 -6.44
N TYR A 6 -8.40 -6.86 -5.34
CA TYR A 6 -7.91 -7.75 -4.29
C TYR A 6 -9.10 -8.34 -3.54
N SER A 7 -9.07 -9.64 -3.23
CA SER A 7 -10.13 -10.23 -2.41
C SER A 7 -10.11 -9.69 -0.98
N ASP A 8 -11.27 -9.68 -0.32
CA ASP A 8 -11.39 -9.28 1.08
C ASP A 8 -10.43 -9.99 2.02
N LEU A 9 -10.28 -11.29 1.79
CA LEU A 9 -9.37 -12.13 2.56
C LEU A 9 -7.92 -11.68 2.38
N THR A 10 -7.54 -11.22 1.18
CA THR A 10 -6.19 -10.75 0.88
C THR A 10 -5.89 -9.44 1.60
N ILE A 11 -6.81 -8.48 1.53
CA ILE A 11 -6.69 -7.20 2.24
C ILE A 11 -6.63 -7.43 3.76
N LYS A 12 -7.55 -8.23 4.31
CA LYS A 12 -7.56 -8.58 5.75
C LYS A 12 -6.25 -9.23 6.19
N LYS A 13 -5.70 -10.14 5.38
CA LYS A 13 -4.41 -10.78 5.68
C LYS A 13 -3.27 -9.78 5.66
N LEU A 14 -3.14 -8.96 4.62
CA LEU A 14 -2.07 -7.97 4.49
C LEU A 14 -2.05 -7.01 5.68
N TYR A 15 -3.18 -6.38 5.98
CA TYR A 15 -3.25 -5.38 7.04
C TYR A 15 -3.15 -5.98 8.45
N SER A 16 -3.62 -7.22 8.66
CA SER A 16 -3.39 -7.91 9.94
C SER A 16 -1.93 -8.30 10.13
N LYS A 17 -1.27 -8.82 9.08
CA LYS A 17 0.08 -9.38 9.16
C LYS A 17 1.19 -8.33 9.16
N CYS A 18 0.93 -7.14 8.61
CA CYS A 18 1.89 -6.03 8.66
C CYS A 18 2.03 -5.37 10.04
N GLY A 19 1.11 -5.63 10.98
CA GLY A 19 1.19 -5.03 12.33
C GLY A 19 1.03 -3.50 12.36
N ASN A 20 0.37 -2.91 11.36
CA ASN A 20 0.31 -1.46 11.09
C ASN A 20 1.67 -0.79 10.81
N ILE A 21 2.75 -1.56 10.60
CA ILE A 21 4.08 -1.03 10.35
C ILE A 21 4.52 -1.39 8.94
N CYS A 22 5.19 -0.44 8.27
CA CYS A 22 5.80 -0.66 6.96
C CYS A 22 6.71 -1.89 6.98
N SER A 23 6.54 -2.81 6.02
CA SER A 23 7.34 -4.05 5.99
C SER A 23 8.78 -3.87 5.57
N PHE A 24 9.20 -2.67 5.15
CA PHE A 24 10.59 -2.40 4.81
C PHE A 24 11.48 -2.47 6.06
N PRO A 25 12.68 -3.09 6.00
CA PRO A 25 13.55 -3.23 7.16
C PRO A 25 13.86 -1.91 7.86
N GLU A 26 13.86 -1.93 9.20
CA GLU A 26 14.15 -0.77 10.07
C GLU A 26 13.14 0.39 9.96
N CYS A 27 12.13 0.28 9.11
CA CYS A 27 11.10 1.31 8.99
C CYS A 27 10.06 1.16 10.10
N THR A 28 9.91 2.20 10.92
CA THR A 28 8.91 2.24 12.01
C THR A 28 7.64 2.99 11.62
N GLN A 29 7.46 3.29 10.33
CA GLN A 29 6.36 4.08 9.81
C GLN A 29 5.03 3.35 9.98
N GLU A 30 4.08 3.99 10.65
CA GLU A 30 2.70 3.50 10.72
C GLU A 30 2.01 3.64 9.35
N LEU A 31 1.26 2.61 8.97
CA LEU A 31 0.59 2.51 7.67
C LEU A 31 -0.81 3.08 7.69
N ILE A 32 -1.51 2.90 8.81
CA ILE A 32 -2.74 3.60 9.16
C ILE A 32 -2.43 4.54 10.32
N THR A 33 -2.61 5.83 10.08
CA THR A 33 -2.34 6.87 11.08
C THR A 33 -3.36 6.85 12.21
N LYS A 34 -3.08 7.58 13.30
CA LYS A 34 -4.04 7.84 14.38
C LYS A 34 -5.37 8.45 13.92
N HIS A 35 -5.35 9.18 12.80
CA HIS A 35 -6.54 9.77 12.16
C HIS A 35 -7.15 8.85 11.09
N GLU A 36 -6.75 7.58 11.06
CA GLU A 36 -7.25 6.53 10.17
C GLU A 36 -7.00 6.81 8.69
N ILE A 37 -6.01 7.66 8.39
CA ILE A 37 -5.55 7.92 7.04
C ILE A 37 -4.64 6.76 6.62
N ASN A 38 -4.93 6.14 5.47
CA ASN A 38 -4.08 5.11 4.88
C ASN A 38 -2.94 5.74 4.07
N VAL A 39 -1.71 5.49 4.51
CA VAL A 39 -0.48 5.96 3.86
C VAL A 39 0.36 4.81 3.29
N SER A 40 -0.25 3.63 3.19
CA SER A 40 0.38 2.44 2.60
C SER A 40 0.08 2.29 1.12
N ASP A 41 0.96 1.56 0.44
CA ASP A 41 0.77 1.01 -0.90
C ASP A 41 0.93 -0.52 -0.83
N ILE A 42 0.13 -1.22 -1.64
CA ILE A 42 0.28 -2.66 -1.88
C ILE A 42 1.35 -2.85 -2.94
N CYS A 43 2.48 -3.46 -2.56
CA CYS A 43 3.60 -3.71 -3.44
C CYS A 43 3.53 -5.13 -3.99
N HIS A 44 3.65 -5.29 -5.31
CA HIS A 44 3.80 -6.60 -5.93
C HIS A 44 5.27 -7.06 -5.87
N ILE A 45 5.47 -8.30 -5.45
CA ILE A 45 6.79 -8.95 -5.40
C ILE A 45 7.22 -9.31 -6.83
N GLU A 46 6.34 -9.95 -7.60
CA GLU A 46 6.53 -10.28 -9.01
C GLU A 46 5.57 -9.45 -9.88
N GLY A 47 6.09 -8.94 -10.99
CA GLY A 47 5.37 -8.14 -11.97
C GLY A 47 4.63 -8.99 -13.00
N GLY A 48 3.43 -8.58 -13.40
CA GLY A 48 2.59 -9.30 -14.37
C GLY A 48 2.66 -8.76 -15.81
N GLU A 49 3.32 -7.63 -16.03
CA GLU A 49 3.44 -6.95 -17.32
C GLU A 49 4.91 -6.85 -17.76
N GLU A 50 5.19 -6.93 -19.06
CA GLU A 50 6.57 -6.98 -19.59
C GLU A 50 7.44 -5.78 -19.14
N ASP A 51 6.84 -4.60 -19.03
CA ASP A 51 7.52 -3.37 -18.60
C ASP A 51 7.47 -3.15 -17.07
N SER A 52 6.89 -4.09 -16.32
CA SER A 52 6.79 -3.99 -14.85
C SER A 52 8.05 -4.51 -14.16
N PRO A 53 8.44 -3.92 -13.01
CA PRO A 53 9.57 -4.42 -12.25
C PRO A 53 9.44 -5.90 -11.89
N ARG A 54 10.52 -6.66 -12.05
CA ARG A 54 10.55 -8.12 -11.77
C ARG A 54 9.47 -8.90 -12.54
N TYR A 55 9.28 -8.59 -13.82
CA TYR A 55 8.33 -9.29 -14.69
C TYR A 55 8.50 -10.81 -14.65
N ASN A 56 7.40 -11.52 -14.40
CA ASN A 56 7.32 -12.97 -14.51
C ASN A 56 6.25 -13.36 -15.56
N PRO A 57 6.65 -13.82 -16.76
CA PRO A 57 5.71 -14.22 -17.81
C PRO A 57 4.86 -15.45 -17.46
N SER A 58 5.23 -16.19 -16.42
CA SER A 58 4.48 -17.37 -15.93
C SER A 58 3.47 -17.01 -14.84
N LEU A 59 3.38 -15.74 -14.44
CA LEU A 59 2.52 -15.31 -13.34
C LEU A 59 1.05 -15.18 -13.80
N GLY A 60 0.18 -16.05 -13.28
CA GLY A 60 -1.24 -15.98 -13.58
C GLY A 60 -1.94 -14.83 -12.85
N LEU A 61 -3.07 -14.34 -13.39
CA LEU A 61 -3.85 -13.24 -12.78
C LEU A 61 -4.25 -13.51 -11.33
N LYS A 62 -4.58 -14.76 -10.99
CA LYS A 62 -4.94 -15.16 -9.62
C LYS A 62 -3.76 -15.07 -8.67
N GLU A 63 -2.56 -15.41 -9.15
CA GLU A 63 -1.32 -15.41 -8.37
C GLU A 63 -0.77 -13.99 -8.23
N PHE A 64 -0.99 -13.15 -9.26
CA PHE A 64 -0.59 -11.75 -9.26
C PHE A 64 -1.17 -10.99 -8.05
N ASN A 65 -2.47 -11.13 -7.80
CA ASN A 65 -3.18 -10.50 -6.68
C ASN A 65 -3.26 -11.38 -5.42
N ASP A 66 -2.56 -12.51 -5.38
CA ASP A 66 -2.56 -13.38 -4.19
C ASP A 66 -1.69 -12.77 -3.09
N TYR A 67 -2.13 -12.91 -1.83
CA TYR A 67 -1.38 -12.49 -0.64
C TYR A 67 0.11 -12.85 -0.67
N LYS A 68 0.47 -14.00 -1.24
CA LYS A 68 1.87 -14.45 -1.33
C LYS A 68 2.73 -13.56 -2.22
N ASN A 69 2.14 -12.92 -3.22
CA ASN A 69 2.83 -12.01 -4.13
C ASN A 69 2.79 -10.55 -3.66
N LEU A 70 2.22 -10.27 -2.48
CA LEU A 70 1.97 -8.91 -2.02
C LEU A 70 2.70 -8.63 -0.70
N VAL A 71 3.25 -7.43 -0.58
CA VAL A 71 3.81 -6.90 0.67
C VAL A 71 3.33 -5.47 0.87
N LEU A 72 3.02 -5.09 2.10
CA LEU A 72 2.47 -3.78 2.42
C LEU A 72 3.58 -2.85 2.89
N MET A 73 3.75 -1.69 2.23
CA MET A 73 4.79 -0.73 2.56
C MET A 73 4.24 0.69 2.59
N CYS A 74 4.97 1.64 3.17
CA CYS A 74 4.67 3.04 2.96
C CYS A 74 5.02 3.46 1.51
N LYS A 75 4.38 4.52 1.03
CA LYS A 75 4.58 5.05 -0.34
C LYS A 75 6.05 5.30 -0.69
N THR A 76 6.82 5.79 0.28
CA THR A 76 8.26 6.06 0.10
C THR A 76 9.03 4.78 -0.20
N HIS A 77 8.86 3.73 0.62
CA HIS A 77 9.58 2.48 0.40
C HIS A 77 9.05 1.73 -0.82
N HIS A 78 7.75 1.80 -1.11
CA HIS A 78 7.20 1.28 -2.36
C HIS A 78 7.89 1.90 -3.59
N LYS A 79 8.09 3.22 -3.60
CA LYS A 79 8.84 3.90 -4.67
C LYS A 79 10.30 3.45 -4.74
N ILE A 80 10.99 3.38 -3.59
CA ILE A 80 12.39 2.94 -3.52
C ILE A 80 12.57 1.55 -4.13
N ILE A 81 11.73 0.58 -3.79
CA ILE A 81 11.90 -0.79 -4.30
C ILE A 81 11.59 -0.92 -5.79
N ASN A 82 10.68 -0.09 -6.31
CA ASN A 82 10.32 -0.08 -7.73
C ASN A 82 11.42 0.56 -8.57
N ASP A 83 12.03 1.65 -8.08
CA ASP A 83 13.12 2.33 -8.79
C ASP A 83 14.46 1.56 -8.72
N ASN A 84 14.57 0.52 -7.88
CA ASN A 84 15.80 -0.23 -7.63
C ASN A 84 15.61 -1.76 -7.77
N GLU A 85 14.95 -2.21 -8.82
CA GLU A 85 14.58 -3.62 -9.01
C GLU A 85 15.76 -4.62 -8.99
N THR A 86 16.96 -4.18 -9.38
CA THR A 86 18.17 -5.01 -9.36
C THR A 86 18.68 -5.28 -7.95
N LEU A 87 18.41 -4.37 -7.00
CA LEU A 87 18.74 -4.51 -5.58
C LEU A 87 17.62 -5.23 -4.82
N TYR A 88 16.37 -4.95 -5.18
CA TYR A 88 15.19 -5.56 -4.57
C TYR A 88 14.62 -6.62 -5.50
N THR A 89 15.31 -7.77 -5.57
CA THR A 89 14.87 -8.94 -6.32
C THR A 89 13.63 -9.59 -5.68
N VAL A 90 13.00 -10.52 -6.40
CA VAL A 90 11.88 -11.32 -5.91
C VAL A 90 12.23 -12.01 -4.59
N GLU A 91 13.41 -12.63 -4.51
CA GLU A 91 13.92 -13.31 -3.33
C GLU A 91 14.07 -12.34 -2.17
N LYS A 92 14.62 -11.15 -2.43
CA LYS A 92 14.81 -10.13 -1.40
C LYS A 92 13.49 -9.63 -0.84
N LEU A 93 12.49 -9.38 -1.68
CA LEU A 93 11.17 -8.94 -1.24
C LEU A 93 10.41 -10.02 -0.47
N ARG A 94 10.57 -11.29 -0.86
CA ARG A 94 10.03 -12.44 -0.10
C ARG A 94 10.69 -12.55 1.28
N GLU A 95 12.01 -12.38 1.36
CA GLU A 95 12.74 -12.34 2.63
C GLU A 95 12.25 -11.19 3.52
N ILE A 96 12.12 -9.98 2.97
CA ILE A 96 11.61 -8.81 3.69
C ILE A 96 10.21 -9.08 4.25
N LYS A 97 9.29 -9.58 3.42
CA LYS A 97 7.94 -9.95 3.83
C LYS A 97 7.96 -10.98 4.97
N GLN A 98 8.72 -12.06 4.80
CA GLN A 98 8.80 -13.13 5.79
C GLN A 98 9.34 -12.64 7.13
N ASN A 99 10.45 -11.92 7.12
CA ASN A 99 11.08 -11.42 8.34
C ASN A 99 10.14 -10.47 9.09
N HIS A 100 9.50 -9.53 8.38
CA HIS A 100 8.56 -8.59 8.97
C HIS A 100 7.35 -9.30 9.59
N GLU A 101 6.72 -10.21 8.85
CA GLU A 101 5.53 -10.92 9.34
C GLU A 101 5.85 -11.81 10.55
N SER A 102 7.04 -12.41 10.59
CA SER A 102 7.53 -13.15 11.75
C SER A 102 7.77 -12.23 12.96
N GLU A 103 8.31 -11.04 12.76
CA GLU A 103 8.49 -10.06 13.85
C GLU A 103 7.13 -9.58 14.40
N MET A 104 6.17 -9.32 13.51
CA MET A 104 4.84 -8.84 13.88
C MET A 104 3.94 -9.93 14.50
N GLU A 105 4.27 -11.22 14.33
CA GLU A 105 3.45 -12.33 14.84
C GLU A 105 3.17 -12.22 16.34
N SER A 106 4.16 -11.78 17.12
CA SER A 106 4.04 -11.59 18.56
C SER A 106 3.16 -10.41 18.99
N LYS A 107 2.94 -9.43 18.09
CA LYS A 107 2.19 -8.20 18.41
C LYS A 107 0.68 -8.38 18.41
N ASN A 108 0.18 -9.50 17.86
CA ASN A 108 -1.26 -9.82 17.76
C ASN A 108 -2.12 -8.63 17.29
N TYR A 109 -1.61 -7.88 16.31
CA TYR A 109 -2.30 -6.70 15.80
C TYR A 109 -3.60 -7.11 15.11
N GLN A 110 -4.68 -6.41 15.45
CA GLN A 110 -5.99 -6.61 14.85
C GLN A 110 -6.44 -5.30 14.24
N ILE A 111 -6.58 -5.27 12.92
CA ILE A 111 -7.19 -4.14 12.25
C ILE A 111 -8.72 -4.19 12.48
N PRO A 112 -9.33 -3.10 12.99
CA PRO A 112 -10.79 -3.03 13.12
C PRO A 112 -11.50 -3.22 11.77
N ASP A 113 -12.59 -3.99 11.74
CA ASP A 113 -13.35 -4.27 10.50
C ASP A 113 -13.78 -2.99 9.77
N ARG A 114 -14.13 -1.92 10.50
CA ARG A 114 -14.47 -0.62 9.91
C ARG A 114 -13.33 -0.01 9.09
N LEU A 115 -12.08 -0.19 9.53
CA LEU A 115 -10.90 0.30 8.79
C LEU A 115 -10.65 -0.56 7.56
N VAL A 116 -10.84 -1.87 7.65
CA VAL A 116 -10.76 -2.76 6.49
C VAL A 116 -11.74 -2.32 5.40
N GLN A 117 -12.99 -2.05 5.76
CA GLN A 117 -14.01 -1.58 4.82
C GLN A 117 -13.65 -0.22 4.22
N LYS A 118 -13.13 0.71 5.04
CA LYS A 118 -12.64 2.01 4.56
C LYS A 118 -11.53 1.83 3.51
N ILE A 119 -10.54 1.00 3.79
CA ILE A 119 -9.41 0.71 2.88
C ILE A 119 -9.90 0.08 1.59
N MET A 120 -10.82 -0.88 1.66
CA MET A 120 -11.40 -1.52 0.47
C MET A 120 -12.07 -0.49 -0.44
N ASN A 121 -12.89 0.39 0.13
CA ASN A 121 -13.56 1.45 -0.62
C ASN A 121 -12.56 2.42 -1.26
N GLU A 122 -11.47 2.76 -0.57
CA GLU A 122 -10.39 3.60 -1.10
C GLU A 122 -9.68 2.94 -2.29
N LEU A 123 -9.36 1.65 -2.17
CA LEU A 123 -8.72 0.87 -3.24
C LEU A 123 -9.63 0.74 -4.46
N ASP A 124 -10.92 0.46 -4.28
CA ASP A 124 -11.89 0.37 -5.38
C ASP A 124 -12.08 1.73 -6.08
N SER A 125 -12.14 2.81 -5.30
CA SER A 125 -12.30 4.18 -5.83
C SER A 125 -11.08 4.62 -6.64
N SER A 126 -9.87 4.21 -6.24
CA SER A 126 -8.63 4.54 -6.95
C SER A 126 -8.56 3.89 -8.35
N GLN A 127 -9.25 2.77 -8.57
CA GLN A 127 -9.34 2.11 -9.87
C GLN A 127 -10.33 2.79 -10.83
N THR A 128 -11.15 3.73 -10.37
CA THR A 128 -12.07 4.49 -11.25
C THR A 128 -11.45 5.79 -11.79
N ASN A 129 -10.34 6.26 -11.21
CA ASN A 129 -9.66 7.51 -11.58
C ASN A 129 -8.40 7.28 -12.44
N ILE A 130 -8.43 6.31 -13.35
CA ILE A 130 -7.27 6.01 -14.23
C ILE A 130 -7.26 6.94 -15.45
N HIS A 131 -7.14 8.25 -15.22
CA HIS A 131 -6.47 9.13 -16.18
C HIS A 131 -5.92 10.39 -15.51
N SER A 132 -4.82 10.26 -14.75
CA SER A 132 -3.67 11.19 -14.78
C SER A 132 -2.66 10.79 -13.69
N GLY A 133 -1.38 10.84 -14.07
CA GLY A 133 -0.28 10.37 -13.25
C GLY A 133 -0.02 11.17 -11.97
N MET A 134 0.95 10.66 -11.20
CA MET A 134 1.75 11.36 -10.19
C MET A 134 1.01 12.45 -9.37
N GLY A 135 0.54 12.05 -8.18
CA GLY A 135 0.83 12.85 -6.97
C GLY A 135 -0.11 13.98 -6.55
N ASN A 136 -1.37 14.02 -6.97
CA ASN A 136 -2.30 15.06 -6.52
C ASN A 136 -3.54 14.47 -5.84
N GLN A 137 -3.69 14.70 -4.53
CA GLN A 137 -4.98 14.49 -3.86
C GLN A 137 -5.75 15.81 -3.87
N THR A 138 -6.93 15.79 -4.49
CA THR A 138 -7.86 16.93 -4.49
C THR A 138 -8.93 16.64 -3.46
N ILE A 139 -9.00 17.46 -2.40
CA ILE A 139 -10.07 17.37 -1.40
C ILE A 139 -11.04 18.52 -1.65
N ILE A 140 -12.33 18.18 -1.80
CA ILE A 140 -13.42 19.15 -1.95
C ILE A 140 -14.19 19.19 -0.64
N LYS A 141 -14.16 20.34 0.06
CA LYS A 141 -14.97 20.60 1.25
C LYS A 141 -15.69 21.93 1.08
N ASN A 142 -17.02 21.93 1.23
CA ASN A 142 -17.89 23.11 1.09
C ASN A 142 -17.74 23.88 -0.24
N GLY A 143 -17.47 23.18 -1.34
CA GLY A 143 -17.29 23.80 -2.67
C GLY A 143 -15.92 24.46 -2.87
N ASN A 144 -15.04 24.44 -1.87
CA ASN A 144 -13.67 24.89 -2.02
C ASN A 144 -12.78 23.71 -2.42
N ILE A 145 -12.13 23.85 -3.58
CA ILE A 145 -11.13 22.91 -4.07
C ILE A 145 -9.81 23.29 -3.43
N THR A 146 -9.24 22.39 -2.64
CA THR A 146 -7.86 22.54 -2.19
C THR A 146 -7.02 21.42 -2.80
N GLN A 147 -6.09 21.80 -3.67
CA GLN A 147 -5.10 20.88 -4.24
C GLN A 147 -3.95 20.75 -3.25
N TYR A 148 -3.71 19.53 -2.77
CA TYR A 148 -2.55 19.21 -1.96
C TYR A 148 -1.59 18.35 -2.78
N TYR A 149 -0.41 18.91 -3.02
CA TYR A 149 0.70 18.23 -3.67
C TYR A 149 1.44 17.39 -2.62
N GLY A 150 1.57 16.08 -2.84
CA GLY A 150 2.63 15.27 -2.22
C GLY A 150 2.49 14.89 -0.74
N ILE A 151 1.35 14.34 -0.30
CA ILE A 151 1.31 13.63 0.99
C ILE A 151 2.15 12.35 0.86
N THR A 152 3.41 12.43 1.27
CA THR A 152 4.37 11.33 1.22
C THR A 152 4.76 10.85 2.62
N SER A 153 4.33 11.58 3.65
CA SER A 153 4.63 11.30 5.06
C SER A 153 3.41 11.47 5.97
N ILE A 154 3.52 10.95 7.20
CA ILE A 154 2.53 11.20 8.27
C ILE A 154 2.44 12.68 8.62
N GLU A 155 3.57 13.38 8.65
CA GLU A 155 3.60 14.82 8.98
C GLU A 155 2.80 15.63 7.98
N ASP A 156 2.81 15.25 6.69
CA ASP A 156 1.99 15.89 5.67
C ASP A 156 0.49 15.59 5.87
N ALA A 157 0.16 14.35 6.26
CA ALA A 157 -1.21 13.93 6.51
C ALA A 157 -1.81 14.57 7.78
N GLU A 158 -1.01 14.74 8.84
CA GLU A 158 -1.43 15.40 10.09
C GLU A 158 -1.62 16.91 9.88
N LYS A 159 -0.69 17.59 9.20
CA LYS A 159 -0.84 19.01 8.85
C LYS A 159 -2.08 19.27 8.01
N LEU A 160 -2.41 18.35 7.10
CA LEU A 160 -3.63 18.44 6.30
C LEU A 160 -4.89 18.33 7.18
N PHE A 161 -4.89 17.43 8.15
CA PHE A 161 -6.03 17.25 9.05
C PHE A 161 -6.29 18.50 9.91
N ASP A 162 -5.24 19.13 10.43
CA ASP A 162 -5.32 20.36 11.23
C ASP A 162 -5.80 21.59 10.43
N VAL A 163 -5.59 21.61 9.11
CA VAL A 163 -6.08 22.69 8.23
C VAL A 163 -7.55 22.48 7.85
N LEU A 164 -8.01 21.22 7.81
CA LEU A 164 -9.34 20.87 7.35
C LEU A 164 -10.39 20.83 8.47
N ASN A 165 -9.99 20.85 9.75
CA ASN A 165 -10.89 20.82 10.92
C ASN A 165 -10.58 21.93 11.91
#